data_AF-A0A535GHR5-F1
#
_entry.id   AF-A0A535GHR5-F1
#
_cell.length_a   1.000
_cell.length_b   1.000
_cell.length_c   1.000
_cell.angle_alpha   90.00
_cell.angle_beta   90.00
_cell.angle_gamma   90.00
#
_symmetry.space_group_name_H-M   'P 1'
#
loop_
_entity.id
_entity.type
_entity.pdbx_description
1 polymer ?
#
loop_
_entity_poly.entity_id
_entity_poly.type
_entity_poly.pdbx_seq_one_letter_code
_entity_poly.pdbx_strand_id
1 'polypeptide(L)'
;MPELDTEAREKLRKEQFAYVDSSGGEHLPIHDESHVRNAMARWNQTDFESTSAKEEARRKILAAAKGYGIEVDANDKISKG
;
A
#
# COMPACT_ATOMS: atom_id res chain seq x y z
N MET A 1 -10.84 25.14 -12.47
CA MET A 1 -10.55 24.34 -11.26
C MET A 1 -9.05 24.34 -11.09
N PRO A 2 -8.47 24.58 -9.89
CA PRO A 2 -7.03 24.43 -9.75
C PRO A 2 -6.73 22.94 -9.93
N GLU A 3 -6.06 22.60 -11.02
CA GLU A 3 -5.49 21.26 -11.18
C GLU A 3 -4.43 21.12 -10.08
N LEU A 4 -4.53 20.03 -9.30
CA LEU A 4 -3.42 19.66 -8.43
C LEU A 4 -2.18 19.52 -9.31
N ASP A 5 -1.09 20.17 -8.92
CA ASP A 5 0.19 19.94 -9.59
C ASP A 5 0.57 18.45 -9.50
N THR A 6 1.41 18.00 -10.42
CA THR A 6 1.80 16.57 -10.52
C THR A 6 2.36 16.04 -9.20
N GLU A 7 3.11 16.85 -8.44
CA GLU A 7 3.70 16.45 -7.17
C GLU A 7 2.65 16.25 -6.07
N ALA A 8 1.67 17.15 -5.97
CA ALA A 8 0.56 17.05 -5.04
C ALA A 8 -0.29 15.81 -5.34
N ARG A 9 -0.52 15.51 -6.62
CA ARG A 9 -1.23 14.29 -7.03
C ARG A 9 -0.46 13.03 -6.65
N GLU A 10 0.84 12.99 -6.91
CA GLU A 10 1.70 11.86 -6.55
C GLU A 10 1.76 11.63 -5.04
N LYS A 11 1.82 12.71 -4.25
CA LYS A 11 1.78 12.63 -2.79
C LYS A 11 0.45 12.05 -2.30
N LEU A 12 -0.67 12.54 -2.83
CA LEU A 12 -1.99 12.06 -2.47
C LEU A 12 -2.15 10.57 -2.79
N ARG A 13 -1.67 10.13 -3.96
CA ARG A 13 -1.67 8.70 -4.32
C ARG A 13 -0.85 7.84 -3.34
N LYS A 14 0.33 8.30 -2.92
CA LYS A 14 1.19 7.57 -1.97
C LYS A 14 0.57 7.40 -0.59
N GLU A 15 -0.33 8.30 -0.20
CA GLU A 15 -1.08 8.21 1.06
C GLU A 15 -2.30 7.28 0.92
N GLN A 16 -2.87 7.15 -0.28
CA GLN A 16 -4.06 6.34 -0.53
C GLN A 16 -3.76 4.88 -0.89
N PHE A 17 -2.59 4.60 -1.49
CA PHE A 17 -2.21 3.31 -2.06
C PHE A 17 -0.82 2.87 -1.63
N ALA A 18 -0.69 1.60 -1.27
CA ALA A 18 0.62 1.02 -0.96
C ALA A 18 1.48 0.83 -2.20
N TYR A 19 0.88 0.63 -3.37
CA TYR A 19 1.60 0.41 -4.62
C TYR A 19 0.94 1.16 -5.78
N VAL A 20 1.75 1.88 -6.55
CA VAL A 20 1.36 2.48 -7.83
C VAL A 20 2.36 1.98 -8.86
N ASP A 21 1.89 1.33 -9.92
CA ASP A 21 2.76 0.78 -10.97
C ASP A 21 3.28 1.88 -11.92
N SER A 22 4.22 1.53 -12.79
CA SER A 22 4.82 2.47 -13.75
C SER A 22 3.82 3.07 -14.75
N SER A 23 2.67 2.41 -14.95
CA SER A 23 1.57 2.90 -15.80
C SER A 23 0.61 3.82 -15.05
N GLY A 24 0.84 4.05 -13.75
CA GLY A 24 -0.01 4.87 -12.87
C GLY A 24 -1.23 4.12 -12.34
N GLY A 25 -1.25 2.80 -12.44
CA GLY A 25 -2.27 1.93 -11.86
C GLY A 25 -2.16 1.88 -10.33
N GLU A 26 -3.28 2.09 -9.65
CA GLU A 26 -3.35 2.22 -8.20
C GLU A 26 -3.76 0.89 -7.55
N HIS A 27 -2.91 0.37 -6.67
CA HIS A 27 -3.06 -0.96 -6.08
C HIS A 27 -2.95 -0.92 -4.56
N LEU A 28 -3.57 -1.90 -3.90
CA LEU A 28 -3.47 -2.09 -2.45
C LEU A 28 -3.82 -0.79 -1.69
N PRO A 29 -5.08 -0.31 -1.78
CA PRO A 29 -5.52 0.86 -1.03
C PRO A 29 -5.29 0.68 0.48
N ILE A 30 -4.94 1.77 1.17
CA ILE A 30 -4.57 1.79 2.59
C ILE A 30 -5.16 2.99 3.36
N HIS A 31 -6.10 3.72 2.76
CA HIS A 31 -6.65 4.95 3.33
C HIS A 31 -7.66 4.73 4.46
N ASP A 32 -8.10 3.50 4.72
CA ASP A 32 -8.90 3.12 5.88
C ASP A 32 -8.59 1.70 6.37
N GLU A 33 -9.13 1.36 7.53
CA GLU A 33 -8.89 0.10 8.23
C GLU A 33 -9.30 -1.14 7.41
N SER A 34 -10.43 -1.08 6.70
CA SER A 34 -10.92 -2.19 5.88
C SER A 34 -10.01 -2.42 4.67
N HIS A 35 -9.58 -1.35 4.03
CA HIS A 35 -8.64 -1.41 2.92
C HIS A 35 -7.28 -1.94 3.36
N VAL A 36 -6.77 -1.54 4.53
CA VAL A 36 -5.51 -2.07 5.05
C VAL A 36 -5.57 -3.58 5.29
N ARG A 37 -6.61 -4.11 5.93
CA ARG A 37 -6.76 -5.57 6.11
C ARG A 37 -6.81 -6.30 4.77
N ASN A 38 -7.55 -5.76 3.81
CA ASN A 38 -7.64 -6.32 2.46
C ASN A 38 -6.28 -6.26 1.74
N ALA A 39 -5.54 -5.17 1.89
CA ALA A 39 -4.21 -5.01 1.32
C ALA A 39 -3.22 -6.00 1.92
N MET A 40 -3.26 -6.24 3.24
CA MET A 40 -2.46 -7.30 3.88
C MET A 40 -2.70 -8.66 3.25
N ALA A 41 -3.96 -9.06 3.11
CA ALA A 41 -4.34 -10.34 2.53
C ALA A 41 -3.95 -10.49 1.04
N ARG A 42 -3.99 -9.37 0.30
CA ARG A 42 -3.70 -9.32 -1.14
C ARG A 42 -2.24 -9.09 -1.48
N TRP A 43 -1.44 -8.56 -0.55
CA TRP A 43 -0.04 -8.17 -0.83
C TRP A 43 0.75 -9.28 -1.51
N ASN A 44 0.71 -10.52 -1.00
CA ASN A 44 1.46 -11.63 -1.61
C ASN A 44 0.78 -12.25 -2.86
N GLN A 45 -0.36 -11.72 -3.29
CA GLN A 45 -1.10 -12.11 -4.51
C GLN A 45 -1.03 -11.02 -5.59
N THR A 46 -0.47 -9.84 -5.27
CA THR A 46 -0.29 -8.73 -6.21
C THR A 46 0.97 -8.95 -7.04
N ASP A 47 0.86 -8.71 -8.35
CA ASP A 47 1.99 -8.68 -9.25
C ASP A 47 2.75 -7.35 -9.08
N PHE A 48 4.03 -7.46 -8.74
CA PHE A 48 4.92 -6.30 -8.60
C PHE A 48 5.92 -6.28 -9.74
N GLU A 49 6.23 -5.09 -10.22
CA GLU A 49 7.26 -4.87 -11.25
C GLU A 49 8.67 -5.19 -10.73
N SER A 50 8.88 -5.18 -9.41
CA SER A 50 10.15 -5.56 -8.79
C SER A 50 10.00 -6.03 -7.33
N THR A 51 10.99 -6.76 -6.84
CA THR A 51 11.10 -7.11 -5.41
C THR A 51 11.15 -5.86 -4.52
N SER A 52 11.82 -4.80 -4.97
CA SER A 52 11.87 -3.53 -4.23
C SER A 52 10.48 -2.89 -4.10
N ALA A 53 9.69 -2.88 -5.18
CA ALA A 53 8.32 -2.39 -5.15
C ALA A 53 7.43 -3.22 -4.21
N LYS A 54 7.61 -4.54 -4.22
CA LYS A 54 6.94 -5.46 -3.28
C LYS A 54 7.26 -5.13 -1.82
N GLU A 55 8.53 -4.92 -1.49
CA GLU A 55 8.98 -4.57 -0.14
C GLU A 55 8.57 -3.16 0.31
N GLU A 56 8.51 -2.19 -0.62
CA GLU A 56 7.96 -0.87 -0.32
C GLU A 56 6.47 -0.90 -0.01
N ALA A 57 5.69 -1.64 -0.81
CA ALA A 57 4.27 -1.83 -0.58
C ALA A 57 4.01 -2.50 0.79
N ARG A 58 4.80 -3.53 1.11
CA ARG A 58 4.75 -4.20 2.42
C ARG A 58 4.94 -3.20 3.57
N ARG A 59 6.00 -2.40 3.52
CA ARG A 59 6.31 -1.41 4.56
C ARG A 59 5.19 -0.39 4.74
N LYS A 60 4.59 0.08 3.65
CA LYS A 60 3.45 1.01 3.70
C LYS A 60 2.21 0.39 4.31
N ILE A 61 1.87 -0.85 3.95
CA ILE A 61 0.73 -1.56 4.54
C ILE A 61 0.94 -1.76 6.04
N LEU A 62 2.13 -2.17 6.47
CA LEU A 62 2.45 -2.33 7.90
C LEU A 62 2.39 -0.99 8.66
N ALA A 63 2.86 0.10 8.05
CA ALA A 63 2.76 1.43 8.63
C ALA A 63 1.29 1.89 8.78
N ALA A 64 0.46 1.64 7.77
CA ALA A 64 -0.97 1.93 7.82
C ALA A 64 -1.70 1.06 8.85
N ALA A 65 -1.37 -0.23 8.93
CA ALA A 65 -1.91 -1.14 9.94
C ALA A 65 -1.61 -0.63 11.36
N LYS A 66 -0.37 -0.21 11.61
CA LYS A 66 0.01 0.43 12.87
C LYS A 66 -0.78 1.71 13.13
N GLY A 67 -0.99 2.55 12.12
CA GLY A 67 -1.77 3.79 12.23
C GLY A 67 -3.23 3.56 12.61
N TYR A 68 -3.84 2.50 12.10
CA TYR A 68 -5.22 2.10 12.40
C TYR A 68 -5.36 1.15 13.60
N GLY A 69 -4.26 0.79 14.27
CA GLY A 69 -4.30 -0.15 15.41
C GLY A 69 -4.66 -1.58 15.01
N ILE A 70 -4.42 -1.98 13.76
CA ILE A 70 -4.61 -3.35 13.30
C ILE A 70 -3.42 -4.20 13.77
N GLU A 71 -3.71 -5.23 14.55
CA GLU A 71 -2.72 -6.23 14.93
C GLU A 71 -2.33 -7.11 13.73
N VAL A 72 -1.03 -7.26 13.52
CA VAL A 72 -0.47 -8.10 12.45
C VAL A 72 0.10 -9.37 13.08
N ASP A 73 -0.45 -10.53 12.70
CA ASP A 73 0.04 -11.81 13.19
C ASP A 73 1.45 -12.09 12.65
N ALA A 74 2.37 -12.57 13.50
CA ALA A 74 3.72 -12.94 13.09
C ALA A 74 3.75 -14.06 12.04
N ASN A 75 2.67 -14.85 11.94
CA ASN A 75 2.51 -15.90 10.96
C ASN A 75 1.93 -15.44 9.62
N ASP A 76 1.39 -14.22 9.56
CA ASP A 76 0.87 -13.65 8.32
C ASP A 76 1.97 -13.59 7.25
N LYS A 77 1.57 -13.77 5.99
CA LYS A 77 2.49 -13.67 4.84
C LYS A 77 3.19 -12.32 4.81
N ILE A 78 2.49 -11.25 5.19
CA ILE A 78 3.06 -9.90 5.20
C ILE A 78 4.17 -9.72 6.25
N SER A 79 4.15 -10.52 7.33
CA SER A 79 5.18 -10.51 8.37
C SER A 79 6.47 -11.20 7.93
N LYS A 80 6.37 -12.17 7.01
CA LYS A 80 7.47 -13.06 6.58
C LYS A 80 8.19 -12.62 5.29
N GLY A 81 7.75 -11.51 4.69
CA GLY A 81 8.34 -10.92 3.48
C GLY A 81 9.81 -10.55 3.63
#